data_AF-A0A1C5NXL0-F1
#
_entry.id   AF-A0A1C5NXL0-F1
#
_cell.length_a   1.000
_cell.length_b   1.000
_cell.length_c   1.000
_cell.angle_alpha   90.00
_cell.angle_beta   90.00
_cell.angle_gamma   90.00
#
_symmetry.space_group_name_H-M   'P 1'
#
loop_
_entity.id
_entity.type
_entity.pdbx_description
1 polymer ?
#
loop_
_entity_poly.entity_id
_entity_poly.type
_entity_poly.pdbx_seq_one_letter_code
_entity_poly.pdbx_strand_id
1 'polypeptide(L)'
;MEYLDIVDENGVPTGKIAERTAAHKQGLRHRTSHVWILRERAGKVEVLLQKRSQNKDSFPGCYDISSAGHIPAGVDFIPSALRELKEELGCSVSENELICCGQRRFSYDGVFHGKEFHDRQVSNVYALWLDRRPEDFALQKEELEEVCWFEFESCLRLVEKNEIPHCIYLEELQMLLPEVRKRERLCILVTPPVTEEEKQQLLQAAPGQKFFFTEKPELTEEQLRCVDIILGNLQSPLQLKKCENLKWIQLNNAGTEGYCEPGLLPEGAQLANATGAYGMAISEHMIGCLFALRKKLLLYWDNQKAHCWNSEGHVKVIERSNVLVIGCGDIGMTFGRKMNALGCRVSGIRRRVSKKSDCPEWMEGMYGMDSLEERLPKADIVAMSLPGNASTYHVLSRERIALLSDNAVVLNVGRGTAIDTDALADALYAGKIAGAALDVTDPEPLPADHRLWNAPNLLITPHVSGGFSLPETLEKIVGLFADNLERYFAGQPIENLVNLQTGYRE
;
A
#
# COMPACT_ATOMS: atom_id res chain seq x y z
N MET A 1 -43.79 25.81 -0.91
CA MET A 1 -42.56 26.46 -0.43
C MET A 1 -41.95 25.53 0.59
N GLU A 2 -40.71 25.13 0.37
CA GLU A 2 -39.97 24.19 1.22
C GLU A 2 -39.04 24.97 2.15
N TYR A 3 -39.16 24.73 3.46
CA TYR A 3 -38.33 25.35 4.49
C TYR A 3 -37.33 24.34 5.03
N LEU A 4 -36.09 24.77 5.26
CA LEU A 4 -34.98 23.95 5.72
C LEU A 4 -34.46 24.47 7.06
N ASP A 5 -34.01 23.55 7.92
CA ASP A 5 -33.21 23.93 9.09
C ASP A 5 -31.83 24.42 8.64
N ILE A 6 -31.40 25.55 9.20
CA ILE A 6 -30.02 26.02 9.05
C ILE A 6 -29.17 25.35 10.13
N VAL A 7 -28.08 24.72 9.69
CA VAL A 7 -27.25 23.87 10.55
C VAL A 7 -25.82 24.37 10.67
N ASP A 8 -25.15 23.94 11.74
CA ASP A 8 -23.71 24.12 11.91
C ASP A 8 -22.90 23.14 11.04
N GLU A 9 -21.57 23.14 11.19
CA GLU A 9 -20.65 22.24 10.49
C GLU A 9 -20.81 20.75 10.80
N ASN A 10 -21.50 20.43 11.90
CA ASN A 10 -21.81 19.07 12.34
C ASN A 10 -23.21 18.62 11.91
N GLY A 11 -23.96 19.47 11.21
CA GLY A 11 -25.34 19.19 10.83
C GLY A 11 -26.34 19.39 11.96
N VAL A 12 -25.96 20.04 13.05
CA VAL A 12 -26.87 20.32 14.18
C VAL A 12 -27.71 21.56 13.87
N PRO A 13 -29.06 21.49 13.97
CA PRO A 13 -29.93 22.65 13.78
C PRO A 13 -29.60 23.82 14.72
N THR A 14 -29.45 25.01 14.14
CA THR A 14 -29.16 26.26 14.88
C THR A 14 -30.39 26.91 15.48
N GLY A 15 -31.59 26.36 15.24
CA GLY A 15 -32.89 26.95 15.57
C GLY A 15 -33.39 27.99 14.56
N LYS A 16 -32.64 28.25 13.48
CA LYS A 16 -33.08 29.10 12.36
C LYS A 16 -33.58 28.24 11.20
N ILE A 17 -34.59 28.74 10.50
CA ILE A 17 -35.11 28.14 9.26
C ILE A 17 -34.98 29.13 8.10
N ALA A 18 -34.84 28.61 6.88
CA ALA A 18 -34.87 29.41 5.67
C ALA A 18 -35.64 28.70 4.55
N GLU A 19 -36.26 29.48 3.66
CA GLU A 19 -36.77 28.92 2.40
C GLU A 19 -35.60 28.36 1.57
N ARG A 20 -35.77 27.20 0.94
CA ARG A 20 -34.74 26.51 0.13
C ARG A 20 -34.02 27.43 -0.86
N THR A 21 -34.75 28.24 -1.62
CA THR A 21 -34.14 29.18 -2.58
C THR A 21 -33.31 30.26 -1.89
N ALA A 22 -33.74 30.74 -0.72
CA ALA A 22 -32.98 31.70 0.08
C ALA A 22 -31.73 31.05 0.69
N ALA A 23 -31.81 29.78 1.11
CA ALA A 23 -30.68 29.03 1.62
C ALA A 23 -29.57 28.90 0.56
N HIS A 24 -29.91 28.49 -0.67
CA HIS A 24 -28.94 28.42 -1.77
C HIS A 24 -28.41 29.79 -2.22
N LYS A 25 -29.24 30.85 -2.19
CA LYS A 25 -28.80 32.19 -2.55
C LYS A 25 -27.82 32.79 -1.54
N GLN A 26 -27.97 32.45 -0.26
CA GLN A 26 -27.15 33.00 0.83
C GLN A 26 -26.03 32.05 1.29
N GLY A 27 -25.93 30.85 0.71
CA GLY A 27 -24.97 29.83 1.13
C GLY A 27 -25.21 29.34 2.56
N LEU A 28 -26.48 29.30 2.99
CA LEU A 28 -26.83 28.81 4.32
C LEU A 28 -26.74 27.29 4.35
N ARG A 29 -25.93 26.78 5.28
CA ARG A 29 -25.73 25.35 5.44
C ARG A 29 -27.01 24.67 5.90
N HIS A 30 -27.38 23.60 5.24
CA HIS A 30 -28.60 22.84 5.49
C HIS A 30 -28.32 21.34 5.36
N ARG A 31 -29.31 20.49 5.63
CA ARG A 31 -29.16 19.03 5.60
C ARG A 31 -29.83 18.41 4.37
N THR A 32 -29.25 17.30 3.91
CA THR A 32 -29.83 16.42 2.89
C THR A 32 -29.71 14.95 3.30
N SER A 33 -30.54 14.11 2.71
CA SER A 33 -30.49 12.65 2.85
C SER A 33 -30.28 12.03 1.49
N HIS A 34 -29.25 11.21 1.35
CA HIS A 34 -28.88 10.55 0.10
C HIS A 34 -28.98 9.03 0.27
N VAL A 35 -29.65 8.37 -0.66
CA VAL A 35 -29.79 6.91 -0.69
C VAL A 35 -29.21 6.36 -1.98
N TRP A 36 -28.30 5.40 -1.83
CA TRP A 36 -27.73 4.62 -2.92
C TRP A 36 -28.36 3.23 -2.95
N ILE A 37 -29.01 2.90 -4.04
CA ILE A 37 -29.63 1.59 -4.24
C ILE A 37 -28.62 0.65 -4.88
N LEU A 38 -28.38 -0.48 -4.21
CA LEU A 38 -27.46 -1.53 -4.61
C LEU A 38 -28.22 -2.82 -4.91
N ARG A 39 -27.67 -3.63 -5.81
CA ARG A 39 -28.10 -5.03 -6.00
C ARG A 39 -26.93 -5.94 -6.30
N GLU A 40 -27.13 -7.24 -6.12
CA GLU A 40 -26.16 -8.26 -6.52
C GLU A 40 -26.67 -8.96 -7.79
N ARG A 41 -25.83 -8.99 -8.84
CA ARG A 41 -26.16 -9.67 -10.10
C ARG A 41 -24.93 -10.38 -10.65
N ALA A 42 -25.05 -11.68 -10.88
CA ALA A 42 -23.96 -12.53 -11.40
C ALA A 42 -22.64 -12.42 -10.61
N GLY A 43 -22.73 -12.31 -9.27
CA GLY A 43 -21.56 -12.22 -8.39
C GLY A 43 -20.89 -10.84 -8.35
N LYS A 44 -21.48 -9.83 -9.01
CA LYS A 44 -21.04 -8.43 -8.95
C LYS A 44 -22.09 -7.57 -8.27
N VAL A 45 -21.64 -6.48 -7.66
CA VAL A 45 -22.53 -5.47 -7.12
C VAL A 45 -22.77 -4.40 -8.17
N GLU A 46 -24.04 -4.03 -8.36
CA GLU A 46 -24.45 -2.92 -9.22
C GLU A 46 -25.08 -1.81 -8.37
N VAL A 47 -24.91 -0.57 -8.80
CA VAL A 47 -25.51 0.64 -8.22
C VAL A 47 -26.48 1.26 -9.21
N LEU A 48 -27.64 1.69 -8.70
CA LEU A 48 -28.64 2.39 -9.50
C LEU A 48 -28.26 3.87 -9.58
N LEU A 49 -28.06 4.39 -10.78
CA LEU A 49 -27.96 5.83 -11.01
C LEU A 49 -29.26 6.34 -11.59
N GLN A 50 -29.68 7.53 -11.17
CA GLN A 50 -30.77 8.24 -11.83
C GLN A 50 -30.20 9.21 -12.85
N LYS A 51 -30.87 9.36 -13.99
CA LYS A 51 -30.54 10.41 -14.96
C LYS A 51 -31.50 11.56 -14.78
N ARG A 52 -30.96 12.73 -14.48
CA ARG A 52 -31.73 13.94 -14.18
C ARG A 52 -32.50 14.40 -15.41
N SER A 53 -33.76 14.82 -15.23
CA SER A 53 -34.59 15.38 -16.29
C SER A 53 -33.92 16.58 -16.96
N GLN A 54 -34.12 16.74 -18.28
CA GLN A 54 -33.63 17.89 -19.05
C GLN A 54 -34.21 19.23 -18.58
N ASN A 55 -35.33 19.19 -17.84
CA ASN A 55 -36.02 20.37 -17.33
C ASN A 55 -35.46 20.87 -15.98
N LYS A 56 -34.42 20.22 -15.44
CA LYS A 56 -33.79 20.62 -14.17
C LYS A 56 -32.99 21.92 -14.32
N ASP A 57 -33.13 22.81 -13.33
CA ASP A 57 -32.35 24.05 -13.23
C ASP A 57 -30.84 23.81 -13.06
N SER A 58 -30.46 22.66 -12.50
CA SER A 58 -29.07 22.28 -12.26
C SER A 58 -28.76 20.86 -12.77
N PHE A 59 -27.65 20.76 -13.49
CA PHE A 59 -27.09 19.52 -14.06
C PHE A 59 -28.13 18.69 -14.86
N PRO A 60 -28.83 19.27 -15.85
CA PRO A 60 -29.80 18.53 -16.67
C PRO A 60 -29.11 17.41 -17.47
N GLY A 61 -29.71 16.22 -17.51
CA GLY A 61 -29.20 15.06 -18.25
C GLY A 61 -27.98 14.36 -17.62
N CYS A 62 -27.47 14.85 -16.48
CA CYS A 62 -26.39 14.18 -15.74
C CYS A 62 -26.92 12.99 -14.94
N TYR A 63 -26.07 11.97 -14.78
CA TYR A 63 -26.27 10.90 -13.81
C TYR A 63 -26.02 11.41 -12.38
N ASP A 64 -26.84 10.92 -11.46
CA ASP A 64 -26.87 11.33 -10.07
C ASP A 64 -27.13 10.14 -9.14
N ILE A 65 -27.01 10.39 -7.83
CA ILE A 65 -27.32 9.47 -6.73
C ILE A 65 -28.72 8.85 -6.92
N SER A 66 -28.95 7.60 -6.48
CA SER A 66 -30.22 6.90 -6.73
C SER A 66 -31.45 7.66 -6.23
N SER A 67 -31.36 8.28 -5.04
CA SER A 67 -32.38 9.20 -4.53
C SER A 67 -31.73 10.18 -3.56
N ALA A 68 -32.05 11.47 -3.67
CA ALA A 68 -31.44 12.50 -2.85
C ALA A 68 -32.36 13.71 -2.68
N GLY A 69 -32.52 14.18 -1.44
CA GLY A 69 -33.38 15.34 -1.20
C GLY A 69 -33.06 16.13 0.05
N HIS A 70 -33.62 17.34 0.06
CA HIS A 70 -33.53 18.31 1.13
C HIS A 70 -34.36 17.87 2.34
N ILE A 71 -33.81 18.02 3.55
CA ILE A 71 -34.53 17.70 4.77
C ILE A 71 -35.39 18.90 5.18
N PRO A 72 -36.72 18.76 5.26
CA PRO A 72 -37.59 19.83 5.72
C PRO A 72 -37.29 20.22 7.16
N ALA A 73 -37.56 21.49 7.51
CA ALA A 73 -37.41 21.99 8.86
C ALA A 73 -38.18 21.13 9.87
N GLY A 74 -37.50 20.71 10.95
CA GLY A 74 -38.07 19.86 11.99
C GLY A 74 -38.18 18.37 11.65
N VAL A 75 -37.69 17.95 10.48
CA VAL A 75 -37.60 16.54 10.07
C VAL A 75 -36.17 16.04 10.27
N ASP A 76 -36.02 14.73 10.47
CA ASP A 76 -34.72 14.07 10.61
C ASP A 76 -34.34 13.30 9.33
N PHE A 77 -33.11 12.77 9.28
CA PHE A 77 -32.52 12.16 8.08
C PHE A 77 -33.33 10.98 7.52
N ILE A 78 -33.71 10.01 8.35
CA ILE A 78 -34.37 8.77 7.91
C ILE A 78 -35.77 9.04 7.32
N PRO A 79 -36.67 9.79 8.00
CA PRO A 79 -37.99 10.10 7.42
C PRO A 79 -37.89 10.83 6.08
N SER A 80 -36.89 11.72 5.93
CA SER A 80 -36.65 12.40 4.66
C SER A 80 -36.18 11.42 3.58
N ALA A 81 -35.23 10.53 3.88
CA ALA A 81 -34.74 9.51 2.94
C ALA A 81 -35.88 8.61 2.43
N LEU A 82 -36.77 8.16 3.33
CA LEU A 82 -37.92 7.33 2.98
C LEU A 82 -38.95 8.08 2.12
N ARG A 83 -39.14 9.38 2.37
CA ARG A 83 -40.00 10.23 1.55
C ARG A 83 -39.46 10.35 0.13
N GLU A 84 -38.18 10.71 -0.03
CA GLU A 84 -37.56 10.88 -1.35
C GLU A 84 -37.60 9.59 -2.17
N LEU A 85 -37.24 8.45 -1.55
CA LEU A 85 -37.33 7.14 -2.20
C LEU A 85 -38.74 6.83 -2.73
N LYS A 86 -39.77 7.23 -1.97
CA LYS A 86 -41.16 7.01 -2.36
C LYS A 86 -41.61 7.97 -3.45
N GLU A 87 -41.21 9.23 -3.37
CA GLU A 87 -41.60 10.28 -4.31
C GLU A 87 -40.87 10.13 -5.66
N GLU A 88 -39.55 9.95 -5.64
CA GLU A 88 -38.72 9.90 -6.85
C GLU A 88 -38.79 8.55 -7.57
N LEU A 89 -38.83 7.45 -6.80
CA LEU A 89 -38.66 6.08 -7.32
C LEU A 89 -39.84 5.13 -7.03
N GLY A 90 -40.83 5.54 -6.24
CA GLY A 90 -41.93 4.68 -5.82
C GLY A 90 -41.52 3.56 -4.87
N CYS A 91 -40.40 3.70 -4.17
CA CYS A 91 -39.87 2.69 -3.25
C CYS A 91 -40.44 2.91 -1.84
N SER A 92 -41.25 1.96 -1.35
CA SER A 92 -41.68 1.91 0.04
C SER A 92 -40.86 0.87 0.78
N VAL A 93 -39.96 1.32 1.65
CA VAL A 93 -39.06 0.48 2.48
C VAL A 93 -39.16 0.90 3.94
N SER A 94 -38.75 0.01 4.84
CA SER A 94 -38.68 0.28 6.27
C SER A 94 -37.36 0.95 6.67
N GLU A 95 -37.34 1.67 7.80
CA GLU A 95 -36.14 2.34 8.32
C GLU A 95 -34.96 1.38 8.52
N ASN A 96 -35.24 0.13 8.92
CA ASN A 96 -34.23 -0.89 9.19
C ASN A 96 -33.54 -1.43 7.93
N GLU A 97 -34.07 -1.14 6.74
CA GLU A 97 -33.46 -1.52 5.46
C GLU A 97 -32.41 -0.50 4.99
N LEU A 98 -32.39 0.71 5.56
CA LEU A 98 -31.40 1.73 5.26
C LEU A 98 -30.13 1.50 6.09
N ILE A 99 -29.03 1.23 5.41
CA ILE A 99 -27.71 1.06 6.04
C ILE A 99 -27.00 2.41 6.04
N CYS A 100 -26.73 2.96 7.22
CA CYS A 100 -26.00 4.23 7.35
C CYS A 100 -24.52 4.04 6.97
N CYS A 101 -24.08 4.71 5.89
CA CYS A 101 -22.69 4.69 5.41
C CYS A 101 -21.86 5.85 5.97
N GLY A 102 -22.50 6.82 6.62
CA GLY A 102 -21.85 7.96 7.28
C GLY A 102 -22.45 9.30 6.87
N GLN A 103 -21.68 10.36 7.11
CA GLN A 103 -22.10 11.73 6.82
C GLN A 103 -20.97 12.51 6.15
N ARG A 104 -21.27 13.19 5.05
CA ARG A 104 -20.32 14.05 4.35
C ARG A 104 -20.72 15.51 4.43
N ARG A 105 -19.73 16.39 4.26
CA ARG A 105 -19.95 17.84 4.12
C ARG A 105 -19.48 18.26 2.76
N PHE A 106 -20.27 19.08 2.08
CA PHE A 106 -19.83 19.62 0.81
C PHE A 106 -20.19 21.10 0.66
N SER A 107 -19.44 21.75 -0.22
CA SER A 107 -19.64 23.14 -0.59
C SER A 107 -19.40 23.29 -2.08
N TYR A 108 -20.37 23.86 -2.78
CA TYR A 108 -20.30 24.12 -4.21
C TYR A 108 -20.78 25.55 -4.48
N ASP A 109 -20.08 26.26 -5.36
CA ASP A 109 -20.48 27.55 -5.87
C ASP A 109 -20.60 27.48 -7.39
N GLY A 110 -21.74 27.92 -7.91
CA GLY A 110 -22.01 27.93 -9.33
C GLY A 110 -22.98 29.01 -9.75
N VAL A 111 -23.20 29.11 -11.06
CA VAL A 111 -24.19 30.02 -11.65
C VAL A 111 -25.09 29.22 -12.56
N PHE A 112 -26.38 29.15 -12.23
CA PHE A 112 -27.40 28.48 -13.03
C PHE A 112 -28.39 29.52 -13.55
N HIS A 113 -28.64 29.52 -14.87
CA HIS A 113 -29.53 30.48 -15.53
C HIS A 113 -29.28 31.96 -15.14
N GLY A 114 -28.00 32.32 -14.96
CA GLY A 114 -27.59 33.69 -14.58
C GLY A 114 -27.79 34.07 -13.11
N LYS A 115 -28.12 33.11 -12.24
CA LYS A 115 -28.27 33.32 -10.79
C LYS A 115 -27.18 32.57 -10.03
N GLU A 116 -26.61 33.24 -9.03
CA GLU A 116 -25.66 32.61 -8.10
C GLU A 116 -26.33 31.50 -7.30
N PHE A 117 -25.61 30.39 -7.13
CA PHE A 117 -26.03 29.21 -6.42
C PHE A 117 -24.90 28.76 -5.50
N HIS A 118 -25.15 28.86 -4.19
CA HIS A 118 -24.20 28.46 -3.14
C HIS A 118 -24.79 27.28 -2.38
N ASP A 119 -24.28 26.09 -2.71
CA ASP A 119 -24.71 24.87 -2.05
C ASP A 119 -23.78 24.54 -0.89
N ARG A 120 -24.36 24.32 0.28
CA ARG A 120 -23.63 24.05 1.53
C ARG A 120 -24.43 22.99 2.27
N GLN A 121 -24.01 21.74 2.18
CA GLN A 121 -24.81 20.64 2.73
C GLN A 121 -24.04 19.79 3.73
N VAL A 122 -24.80 19.24 4.67
CA VAL A 122 -24.42 18.10 5.50
C VAL A 122 -25.35 16.94 5.12
N SER A 123 -24.80 15.92 4.48
CA SER A 123 -25.58 14.84 3.87
C SER A 123 -25.34 13.54 4.61
N ASN A 124 -26.39 12.91 5.13
CA ASN A 124 -26.29 11.51 5.55
C ASN A 124 -26.44 10.61 4.33
N VAL A 125 -25.56 9.62 4.25
CA VAL A 125 -25.48 8.69 3.12
C VAL A 125 -25.95 7.33 3.60
N TYR A 126 -26.90 6.76 2.87
CA TYR A 126 -27.46 5.45 3.14
C TYR A 126 -27.27 4.53 1.94
N ALA A 127 -27.03 3.24 2.19
CA ALA A 127 -27.16 2.18 1.21
C ALA A 127 -28.48 1.43 1.41
N LEU A 128 -29.11 1.03 0.31
CA LEU A 128 -30.32 0.22 0.29
C LEU A 128 -30.13 -0.95 -0.67
N TRP A 129 -30.26 -2.18 -0.20
CA TRP A 129 -30.23 -3.36 -1.07
C TRP A 129 -31.63 -3.62 -1.62
N LEU A 130 -31.82 -3.38 -2.92
CA LEU A 130 -33.10 -3.55 -3.59
C LEU A 130 -32.88 -3.98 -5.05
N ASP A 131 -33.22 -5.23 -5.36
CA ASP A 131 -33.19 -5.73 -6.72
C ASP A 131 -34.54 -5.51 -7.41
N ARG A 132 -34.56 -4.57 -8.37
CA ARG A 132 -35.70 -4.28 -9.24
C ARG A 132 -35.23 -4.03 -10.66
N ARG A 133 -36.09 -4.34 -11.63
CA ARG A 133 -35.83 -3.94 -13.02
C ARG A 133 -36.11 -2.44 -13.17
N PRO A 134 -35.42 -1.71 -14.06
CA PRO A 134 -35.66 -0.28 -14.29
C PRO A 134 -37.13 0.07 -14.52
N GLU A 135 -37.86 -0.78 -15.24
CA GLU A 135 -39.30 -0.60 -15.52
C GLU A 135 -40.24 -0.75 -14.31
N ASP A 136 -39.75 -1.33 -13.20
CA ASP A 136 -40.53 -1.54 -11.98
C ASP A 136 -40.41 -0.34 -11.00
N PHE A 137 -39.64 0.69 -11.35
CA PHE A 137 -39.57 1.95 -10.60
C PHE A 137 -40.65 2.93 -11.08
N ALA A 138 -41.33 3.59 -10.14
CA ALA A 138 -42.32 4.61 -10.47
C ALA A 138 -41.62 5.98 -10.45
N LEU A 139 -41.12 6.40 -11.61
CA LEU A 139 -40.31 7.61 -11.74
C LEU A 139 -41.16 8.90 -11.71
N GLN A 140 -40.74 9.86 -10.91
CA GLN A 140 -41.24 11.24 -10.99
C GLN A 140 -40.65 11.94 -12.21
N LYS A 141 -41.44 12.07 -13.27
CA LYS A 141 -40.98 12.57 -14.60
C LYS A 141 -40.49 14.02 -14.60
N GLU A 142 -40.97 14.83 -13.66
CA GLU A 142 -40.50 16.20 -13.47
C GLU A 142 -39.04 16.23 -12.99
N GLU A 143 -38.63 15.21 -12.23
CA GLU A 143 -37.32 15.10 -11.61
C GLU A 143 -36.35 14.28 -12.46
N LEU A 144 -36.82 13.16 -13.03
CA LEU A 144 -36.00 12.10 -13.62
C LEU A 144 -36.41 11.75 -15.06
N GLU A 145 -35.41 11.46 -15.88
CA GLU A 145 -35.60 10.94 -17.25
C GLU A 145 -35.66 9.40 -17.24
N GLU A 146 -34.72 8.76 -16.55
CA GLU A 146 -34.59 7.30 -16.45
C GLU A 146 -33.74 6.89 -15.24
N VAL A 147 -33.70 5.60 -14.95
CA VAL A 147 -32.77 4.98 -14.00
C VAL A 147 -31.97 3.87 -14.68
N CYS A 148 -30.70 3.75 -14.34
CA CYS A 148 -29.76 2.82 -14.98
C CYS A 148 -28.90 2.11 -13.95
N TRP A 149 -28.72 0.80 -14.13
CA TRP A 149 -27.80 0.02 -13.31
C TRP A 149 -26.40 0.07 -13.89
N PHE A 150 -25.42 0.38 -13.04
CA PHE A 150 -24.00 0.32 -13.36
C PHE A 150 -23.33 -0.69 -12.45
N GLU A 151 -22.41 -1.51 -12.99
CA GLU A 151 -21.50 -2.27 -12.13
C GLU A 151 -20.69 -1.30 -11.27
N PHE A 152 -20.62 -1.57 -9.96
CA PHE A 152 -20.18 -0.59 -8.96
C PHE A 152 -18.75 -0.10 -9.18
N GLU A 153 -17.80 -1.01 -9.45
CA GLU A 153 -16.40 -0.65 -9.69
C GLU A 153 -16.24 0.13 -11.01
N SER A 154 -17.01 -0.25 -12.03
CA SER A 154 -17.09 0.50 -13.28
C SER A 154 -17.65 1.90 -13.05
N CYS A 155 -18.68 2.05 -12.22
CA CYS A 155 -19.25 3.35 -11.85
C CYS A 155 -18.21 4.24 -11.15
N LEU A 156 -17.49 3.70 -10.16
CA LEU A 156 -16.38 4.41 -9.50
C LEU A 156 -15.36 4.94 -10.49
N ARG A 157 -14.91 4.11 -11.44
CA ARG A 157 -13.95 4.53 -12.48
C ARG A 157 -14.51 5.61 -13.40
N LEU A 158 -15.75 5.46 -13.86
CA LEU A 158 -16.39 6.43 -14.75
C LEU A 158 -16.54 7.80 -14.08
N VAL A 159 -16.86 7.82 -12.78
CA VAL A 159 -16.96 9.04 -11.96
C VAL A 159 -15.58 9.65 -11.69
N GLU A 160 -14.60 8.82 -11.30
CA GLU A 160 -13.24 9.28 -11.02
C GLU A 160 -12.58 9.92 -12.26
N LYS A 161 -12.78 9.32 -13.44
CA LYS A 161 -12.23 9.80 -14.70
C LYS A 161 -13.12 10.82 -15.41
N ASN A 162 -14.31 11.10 -14.87
CA ASN A 162 -15.31 11.99 -15.47
C ASN A 162 -15.65 11.59 -16.93
N GLU A 163 -15.82 10.28 -17.17
CA GLU A 163 -16.08 9.68 -18.50
C GLU A 163 -17.59 9.62 -18.83
N ILE A 164 -18.46 9.90 -17.87
CA ILE A 164 -19.90 10.07 -18.05
C ILE A 164 -20.33 11.46 -17.58
N PRO A 165 -21.42 12.05 -18.12
CA PRO A 165 -21.99 13.26 -17.55
C PRO A 165 -22.60 12.93 -16.18
N HIS A 166 -22.00 13.39 -15.08
CA HIS A 166 -22.51 13.16 -13.73
C HIS A 166 -22.40 14.39 -12.83
N CYS A 167 -23.22 14.42 -11.77
CA CYS A 167 -23.05 15.30 -10.62
C CYS A 167 -22.73 14.52 -9.33
N ILE A 168 -22.32 13.26 -9.49
CA ILE A 168 -21.90 12.37 -8.41
C ILE A 168 -20.55 12.82 -7.85
N TYR A 169 -20.42 12.79 -6.53
CA TYR A 169 -19.16 13.01 -5.83
C TYR A 169 -18.47 11.69 -5.53
N LEU A 170 -17.20 11.56 -5.95
CA LEU A 170 -16.43 10.32 -5.78
C LEU A 170 -16.34 9.89 -4.31
N GLU A 171 -16.08 10.83 -3.40
CA GLU A 171 -16.03 10.58 -1.96
C GLU A 171 -17.31 9.89 -1.45
N GLU A 172 -18.48 10.33 -1.92
CA GLU A 172 -19.75 9.78 -1.50
C GLU A 172 -19.96 8.35 -2.01
N LEU A 173 -19.62 8.10 -3.28
CA LEU A 173 -19.68 6.77 -3.86
C LEU A 173 -18.70 5.82 -3.13
N GLN A 174 -17.52 6.31 -2.74
CA GLN A 174 -16.54 5.56 -1.94
C GLN A 174 -17.04 5.19 -0.54
N MET A 175 -17.96 5.95 0.06
CA MET A 175 -18.57 5.60 1.36
C MET A 175 -19.35 4.28 1.32
N LEU A 176 -19.73 3.79 0.13
CA LEU A 176 -20.46 2.53 -0.05
C LEU A 176 -19.54 1.31 -0.10
N LEU A 177 -18.22 1.51 -0.30
CA LEU A 177 -17.23 0.43 -0.43
C LEU A 177 -17.31 -0.63 0.68
N PRO A 178 -17.48 -0.28 1.97
CA PRO A 178 -17.57 -1.29 3.03
C PRO A 178 -18.78 -2.23 2.85
N GLU A 179 -19.92 -1.69 2.42
CA GLU A 179 -21.13 -2.50 2.21
C GLU A 179 -21.07 -3.31 0.91
N VAL A 180 -20.50 -2.73 -0.14
CA VAL A 180 -20.26 -3.40 -1.42
C VAL A 180 -19.30 -4.59 -1.23
N ARG A 181 -18.13 -4.35 -0.63
CA ARG A 181 -17.08 -5.36 -0.47
C ARG A 181 -17.50 -6.53 0.42
N LYS A 182 -18.34 -6.31 1.44
CA LYS A 182 -18.92 -7.39 2.27
C LYS A 182 -19.75 -8.40 1.48
N ARG A 183 -20.32 -8.00 0.34
CA ARG A 183 -21.15 -8.86 -0.53
C ARG A 183 -20.35 -9.49 -1.67
N GLU A 184 -19.11 -9.06 -1.89
CA GLU A 184 -18.26 -9.66 -2.89
C GLU A 184 -17.86 -11.09 -2.49
N ARG A 185 -17.81 -11.96 -3.48
CA ARG A 185 -17.24 -13.31 -3.36
C ARG A 185 -15.96 -13.37 -4.17
N LEU A 186 -14.87 -12.98 -3.52
CA LEU A 186 -13.53 -12.91 -4.09
C LEU A 186 -12.82 -14.25 -3.98
N CYS A 187 -11.99 -14.51 -4.97
CA CYS A 187 -10.98 -15.56 -4.97
C CYS A 187 -9.64 -15.00 -4.51
N ILE A 188 -9.13 -15.51 -3.39
CA ILE A 188 -7.88 -15.09 -2.77
C ILE A 188 -6.85 -16.20 -2.94
N LEU A 189 -5.74 -15.91 -3.62
CA LEU A 189 -4.64 -16.84 -3.85
C LEU A 189 -3.50 -16.57 -2.87
N VAL A 190 -3.05 -17.59 -2.16
CA VAL A 190 -1.93 -17.55 -1.21
C VAL A 190 -0.85 -18.49 -1.72
N THR A 191 0.29 -17.92 -2.09
CA THR A 191 1.45 -18.64 -2.66
C THR A 191 2.58 -18.96 -1.67
N PRO A 192 2.75 -18.27 -0.53
CA PRO A 192 3.67 -18.70 0.51
C PRO A 192 3.23 -20.03 1.16
N PRO A 193 4.19 -20.84 1.66
CA PRO A 193 3.91 -22.12 2.32
C PRO A 193 3.40 -21.88 3.75
N VAL A 194 2.15 -21.42 3.88
CA VAL A 194 1.52 -21.10 5.17
C VAL A 194 1.17 -22.35 5.98
N THR A 195 1.38 -22.26 7.28
CA THR A 195 0.96 -23.24 8.29
C THR A 195 -0.57 -23.28 8.45
N GLU A 196 -1.11 -24.30 9.11
CA GLU A 196 -2.55 -24.37 9.39
C GLU A 196 -3.05 -23.23 10.28
N GLU A 197 -2.23 -22.75 11.23
CA GLU A 197 -2.56 -21.61 12.08
C GLU A 197 -2.69 -20.32 11.25
N GLU A 198 -1.73 -20.07 10.36
CA GLU A 198 -1.74 -18.93 9.44
C GLU A 198 -2.92 -19.02 8.45
N LYS A 199 -3.29 -20.21 7.97
CA LYS A 199 -4.51 -20.39 7.16
C LYS A 199 -5.76 -19.97 7.92
N GLN A 200 -5.88 -20.37 9.19
CA GLN A 200 -7.04 -19.98 10.02
C GLN A 200 -7.08 -18.46 10.24
N GLN A 201 -5.93 -17.82 10.47
CA GLN A 201 -5.85 -16.37 10.57
C GLN A 201 -6.39 -15.68 9.31
N LEU A 202 -5.97 -16.13 8.12
CA LEU A 202 -6.42 -15.56 6.85
C LEU A 202 -7.91 -15.78 6.58
N LEU A 203 -8.43 -16.97 6.93
CA LEU A 203 -9.86 -17.27 6.83
C LEU A 203 -10.71 -16.40 7.77
N GLN A 204 -10.18 -16.04 8.94
CA GLN A 204 -10.85 -15.13 9.89
C GLN A 204 -10.85 -13.68 9.40
N ALA A 205 -9.76 -13.23 8.75
CA ALA A 205 -9.64 -11.87 8.22
C ALA A 205 -10.57 -11.61 7.01
N ALA A 206 -10.94 -12.65 6.26
CA ALA A 206 -11.83 -12.56 5.09
C ALA A 206 -12.88 -13.69 5.10
N PRO A 207 -13.85 -13.65 6.02
CA PRO A 207 -14.82 -14.72 6.19
C PRO A 207 -15.73 -14.85 4.97
N GLY A 208 -15.99 -16.09 4.55
CA GLY A 208 -16.89 -16.39 3.42
C GLY A 208 -16.26 -16.26 2.03
N GLN A 209 -15.00 -15.85 1.95
CA GLN A 209 -14.25 -15.75 0.69
C GLN A 209 -13.65 -17.10 0.27
N LYS A 210 -13.35 -17.25 -1.03
CA LYS A 210 -12.76 -18.47 -1.56
C LYS A 210 -11.24 -18.36 -1.52
N PHE A 211 -10.58 -19.21 -0.74
CA PHE A 211 -9.12 -19.27 -0.68
C PHE A 211 -8.53 -20.40 -1.52
N PHE A 212 -7.44 -20.10 -2.21
CA PHE A 212 -6.52 -21.06 -2.81
C PHE A 212 -5.18 -20.97 -2.09
N PHE A 213 -4.83 -21.98 -1.31
CA PHE A 213 -3.48 -22.12 -0.75
C PHE A 213 -2.69 -23.02 -1.70
N THR A 214 -1.88 -22.41 -2.57
CA THR A 214 -1.20 -23.12 -3.66
C THR A 214 0.17 -22.51 -3.88
N GLU A 215 1.21 -23.30 -3.65
CA GLU A 215 2.58 -22.86 -3.86
C GLU A 215 2.88 -22.60 -5.33
N LYS A 216 3.87 -21.73 -5.59
CA LYS A 216 4.17 -21.23 -6.95
C LYS A 216 4.27 -22.33 -8.01
N PRO A 217 4.98 -23.47 -7.80
CA PRO A 217 5.13 -24.50 -8.82
C PRO A 217 3.81 -25.16 -9.24
N GLU A 218 2.79 -25.11 -8.39
CA GLU A 218 1.52 -25.81 -8.55
C GLU A 218 0.39 -24.89 -9.08
N LEU A 219 0.69 -23.60 -9.29
CA LEU A 219 -0.28 -22.63 -9.77
C LEU A 219 -0.83 -22.99 -11.15
N THR A 220 -2.16 -23.05 -11.23
CA THR A 220 -2.89 -23.32 -12.47
C THR A 220 -3.34 -22.03 -13.16
N GLU A 221 -3.52 -22.09 -14.49
CA GLU A 221 -4.07 -20.94 -15.23
C GLU A 221 -5.53 -20.61 -14.88
N GLU A 222 -6.29 -21.59 -14.40
CA GLU A 222 -7.66 -21.36 -13.96
C GLU A 222 -7.68 -20.50 -12.69
N GLN A 223 -6.83 -20.82 -11.71
CA GLN A 223 -6.65 -20.00 -10.51
C GLN A 223 -6.22 -18.58 -10.87
N LEU A 224 -5.25 -18.42 -11.77
CA LEU A 224 -4.80 -17.10 -12.22
C LEU A 224 -5.92 -16.29 -12.89
N ARG A 225 -6.82 -16.92 -13.66
CA ARG A 225 -7.92 -16.21 -14.34
C ARG A 225 -9.02 -15.73 -13.40
N CYS A 226 -9.33 -16.51 -12.36
CA CYS A 226 -10.40 -16.19 -11.42
C CYS A 226 -9.95 -15.41 -10.18
N VAL A 227 -8.65 -15.20 -9.97
CA VAL A 227 -8.15 -14.54 -8.76
C VAL A 227 -8.45 -13.04 -8.73
N ASP A 228 -8.90 -12.56 -7.58
CA ASP A 228 -9.13 -11.15 -7.29
C ASP A 228 -8.03 -10.57 -6.39
N ILE A 229 -7.50 -11.37 -5.46
CA ILE A 229 -6.44 -10.94 -4.52
C ILE A 229 -5.34 -11.99 -4.43
N ILE A 230 -4.07 -11.56 -4.46
CA ILE A 230 -2.91 -12.45 -4.34
C ILE A 230 -2.05 -12.07 -3.12
N LEU A 231 -1.71 -13.05 -2.28
CA LEU A 231 -0.57 -13.01 -1.38
C LEU A 231 0.60 -13.81 -1.97
N GLY A 232 1.72 -13.12 -2.12
CA GLY A 232 3.02 -13.63 -2.52
C GLY A 232 3.37 -13.45 -4.00
N ASN A 233 4.60 -13.81 -4.32
CA ASN A 233 5.15 -13.65 -5.67
C ASN A 233 4.72 -14.83 -6.57
N LEU A 234 4.52 -14.55 -7.84
CA LEU A 234 4.26 -15.55 -8.88
C LEU A 234 5.58 -16.15 -9.42
N GLN A 235 5.50 -17.19 -10.27
CA GLN A 235 6.71 -17.74 -10.91
C GLN A 235 7.36 -16.72 -11.84
N SER A 236 6.54 -15.93 -12.53
CA SER A 236 6.96 -14.80 -13.34
C SER A 236 5.96 -13.66 -13.17
N PRO A 237 6.42 -12.39 -13.05
CA PRO A 237 5.52 -11.23 -13.03
C PRO A 237 4.56 -11.21 -14.24
N LEU A 238 4.99 -11.73 -15.40
CA LEU A 238 4.17 -11.82 -16.63
C LEU A 238 2.86 -12.61 -16.45
N GLN A 239 2.76 -13.47 -15.43
CA GLN A 239 1.53 -14.19 -15.13
C GLN A 239 0.39 -13.25 -14.71
N LEU A 240 0.68 -12.03 -14.24
CA LEU A 240 -0.34 -11.02 -13.91
C LEU A 240 -1.21 -10.62 -15.10
N LYS A 241 -0.71 -10.75 -16.34
CA LYS A 241 -1.51 -10.50 -17.56
C LYS A 241 -2.68 -11.48 -17.72
N LYS A 242 -2.67 -12.61 -17.00
CA LYS A 242 -3.75 -13.59 -16.99
C LYS A 242 -4.78 -13.32 -15.89
N CYS A 243 -4.49 -12.43 -14.95
CA CYS A 243 -5.32 -12.16 -13.79
C CYS A 243 -6.31 -11.02 -14.07
N GLU A 244 -7.28 -11.24 -14.97
CA GLU A 244 -8.18 -10.20 -15.47
C GLU A 244 -9.04 -9.52 -14.38
N ASN A 245 -9.34 -10.24 -13.29
CA ASN A 245 -10.15 -9.75 -12.18
C ASN A 245 -9.30 -9.22 -11.01
N LEU A 246 -7.97 -9.18 -11.15
CA LEU A 246 -7.10 -8.82 -10.05
C LEU A 246 -7.39 -7.40 -9.56
N LYS A 247 -7.76 -7.30 -8.28
CA LYS A 247 -7.94 -6.05 -7.56
C LYS A 247 -6.67 -5.64 -6.84
N TRP A 248 -5.95 -6.62 -6.29
CA TRP A 248 -4.75 -6.33 -5.50
C TRP A 248 -3.79 -7.54 -5.42
N ILE A 249 -2.49 -7.27 -5.49
CA ILE A 249 -1.44 -8.23 -5.15
C ILE A 249 -0.53 -7.66 -4.04
N GLN A 250 -0.35 -8.43 -2.98
CA GLN A 250 0.68 -8.21 -1.96
C GLN A 250 1.86 -9.14 -2.21
N LEU A 251 2.99 -8.59 -2.63
CA LEU A 251 4.22 -9.36 -2.72
C LEU A 251 4.67 -9.81 -1.33
N ASN A 252 5.21 -11.04 -1.25
CA ASN A 252 5.75 -11.53 0.01
C ASN A 252 7.17 -11.03 0.25
N ASN A 253 7.81 -10.32 -0.67
CA ASN A 253 9.12 -9.69 -0.51
C ASN A 253 9.02 -8.14 -0.45
N ALA A 254 10.09 -7.48 -0.03
CA ALA A 254 10.16 -6.01 0.00
C ALA A 254 10.46 -5.39 -1.38
N GLY A 255 11.20 -6.11 -2.22
CA GLY A 255 11.52 -5.69 -3.59
C GLY A 255 10.33 -5.87 -4.54
N THR A 256 10.25 -5.03 -5.56
CA THR A 256 9.13 -4.96 -6.52
C THR A 256 9.58 -5.28 -7.95
N GLU A 257 10.74 -5.94 -8.10
CA GLU A 257 11.39 -6.16 -9.38
C GLU A 257 10.47 -6.87 -10.38
N GLY A 258 10.30 -6.27 -11.55
CA GLY A 258 9.47 -6.80 -12.64
C GLY A 258 7.96 -6.67 -12.42
N TYR A 259 7.48 -6.27 -11.23
CA TYR A 259 6.04 -6.09 -10.94
C TYR A 259 5.51 -4.69 -11.27
N CYS A 260 6.41 -3.71 -11.44
CA CYS A 260 6.05 -2.33 -11.75
C CYS A 260 6.05 -2.01 -13.26
N GLU A 261 6.26 -3.00 -14.12
CA GLU A 261 6.33 -2.79 -15.57
C GLU A 261 4.99 -2.24 -16.12
N PRO A 262 5.02 -1.19 -16.96
CA PRO A 262 3.80 -0.63 -17.53
C PRO A 262 2.95 -1.67 -18.27
N GLY A 263 1.64 -1.68 -18.00
CA GLY A 263 0.69 -2.61 -18.63
C GLY A 263 0.77 -4.05 -18.12
N LEU A 264 1.49 -4.30 -17.03
CA LEU A 264 1.54 -5.61 -16.39
C LEU A 264 0.35 -5.88 -15.46
N LEU A 265 0.06 -4.93 -14.59
CA LEU A 265 -1.09 -4.95 -13.71
C LEU A 265 -2.37 -4.59 -14.50
N PRO A 266 -3.49 -5.29 -14.27
CA PRO A 266 -4.78 -4.85 -14.78
C PRO A 266 -5.11 -3.43 -14.33
N GLU A 267 -5.94 -2.76 -15.11
CA GLU A 267 -6.34 -1.40 -14.80
C GLU A 267 -7.10 -1.32 -13.46
N GLY A 268 -6.65 -0.45 -12.57
CA GLY A 268 -7.20 -0.30 -11.21
C GLY A 268 -6.64 -1.28 -10.18
N ALA A 269 -5.85 -2.28 -10.60
CA ALA A 269 -5.23 -3.22 -9.67
C ALA A 269 -4.12 -2.55 -8.84
N GLN A 270 -4.11 -2.82 -7.54
CA GLN A 270 -3.11 -2.29 -6.62
C GLN A 270 -1.93 -3.26 -6.45
N LEU A 271 -0.74 -2.72 -6.23
CA LEU A 271 0.46 -3.47 -5.85
C LEU A 271 0.88 -3.05 -4.44
N ALA A 272 1.04 -4.01 -3.54
CA ALA A 272 1.66 -3.81 -2.24
C ALA A 272 2.86 -4.73 -2.06
N ASN A 273 3.77 -4.37 -1.15
CA ASN A 273 4.93 -5.21 -0.81
C ASN A 273 4.97 -5.56 0.69
N ALA A 274 5.92 -6.41 1.08
CA ALA A 274 6.10 -6.83 2.47
C ALA A 274 7.10 -5.96 3.26
N THR A 275 7.13 -4.65 3.01
CA THR A 275 7.96 -3.72 3.81
C THR A 275 7.55 -3.80 5.28
N GLY A 276 8.50 -4.04 6.19
CA GLY A 276 8.23 -4.21 7.63
C GLY A 276 8.37 -5.66 8.12
N ALA A 277 8.31 -6.65 7.22
CA ALA A 277 8.40 -8.06 7.60
C ALA A 277 9.84 -8.54 7.83
N TYR A 278 10.81 -7.94 7.13
CA TYR A 278 12.15 -8.50 6.98
C TYR A 278 13.22 -7.91 7.90
N GLY A 279 12.97 -6.73 8.48
CA GLY A 279 14.00 -6.01 9.24
C GLY A 279 14.56 -6.80 10.41
N MET A 280 13.75 -7.68 11.02
CA MET A 280 14.19 -8.55 12.12
C MET A 280 15.23 -9.58 11.65
N ALA A 281 14.84 -10.47 10.73
CA ALA A 281 15.68 -11.57 10.24
C ALA A 281 16.97 -11.05 9.60
N ILE A 282 16.84 -10.10 8.68
CA ILE A 282 17.97 -9.62 7.88
C ILE A 282 18.96 -8.84 8.76
N SER A 283 18.48 -8.06 9.74
CA SER A 283 19.40 -7.36 10.65
C SER A 283 20.23 -8.33 11.50
N GLU A 284 19.69 -9.48 11.91
CA GLU A 284 20.42 -10.49 12.68
C GLU A 284 21.45 -11.21 11.82
N HIS A 285 21.07 -11.54 10.58
CA HIS A 285 22.00 -12.06 9.59
C HIS A 285 23.19 -11.11 9.38
N MET A 286 22.93 -9.82 9.16
CA MET A 286 23.97 -8.80 8.99
C MET A 286 24.89 -8.71 10.22
N ILE A 287 24.33 -8.74 11.42
CA ILE A 287 25.09 -8.71 12.68
C ILE A 287 25.96 -9.97 12.83
N GLY A 288 25.40 -11.15 12.54
CA GLY A 288 26.13 -12.42 12.55
C GLY A 288 27.32 -12.40 11.60
N CYS A 289 27.10 -11.96 10.36
CA CYS A 289 28.15 -11.78 9.36
C CYS A 289 29.23 -10.80 9.82
N LEU A 290 28.83 -9.65 10.36
CA LEU A 290 29.75 -8.66 10.90
C LEU A 290 30.63 -9.23 12.01
N PHE A 291 30.04 -9.97 12.97
CA PHE A 291 30.80 -10.60 14.04
C PHE A 291 31.74 -11.69 13.53
N ALA A 292 31.30 -12.50 12.57
CA ALA A 292 32.15 -13.53 11.95
C ALA A 292 33.42 -12.92 11.35
N LEU A 293 33.30 -11.79 10.66
CA LEU A 293 34.43 -11.04 10.11
C LEU A 293 35.26 -10.36 11.20
N ARG A 294 34.64 -9.57 12.08
CA ARG A 294 35.34 -8.76 13.11
C ARG A 294 36.09 -9.61 14.13
N LYS A 295 35.62 -10.83 14.39
CA LYS A 295 36.24 -11.78 15.33
C LYS A 295 37.06 -12.87 14.64
N LYS A 296 37.25 -12.78 13.32
CA LYS A 296 38.01 -13.75 12.50
C LYS A 296 37.48 -15.18 12.64
N LEU A 297 36.19 -15.36 12.90
CA LEU A 297 35.61 -16.68 13.17
C LEU A 297 35.71 -17.60 11.96
N LEU A 298 35.70 -17.04 10.73
CA LEU A 298 35.88 -17.82 9.50
C LEU A 298 37.29 -18.42 9.40
N LEU A 299 38.31 -17.65 9.75
CA LEU A 299 39.70 -18.15 9.78
C LEU A 299 39.88 -19.20 10.88
N TYR A 300 39.30 -18.97 12.07
CA TYR A 300 39.33 -19.96 13.15
C TYR A 300 38.54 -21.24 12.82
N TRP A 301 37.48 -21.13 12.01
CA TRP A 301 36.74 -22.28 11.49
C TRP A 301 37.61 -23.14 10.57
N ASP A 302 38.41 -22.52 9.69
CA ASP A 302 39.35 -23.24 8.83
C ASP A 302 40.48 -23.88 9.66
N ASN A 303 41.01 -23.16 10.66
CA ASN A 303 41.98 -23.71 11.61
C ASN A 303 41.41 -24.93 12.36
N GLN A 304 40.15 -24.86 12.81
CA GLN A 304 39.48 -25.97 13.47
C GLN A 304 39.38 -27.20 12.54
N LYS A 305 38.98 -27.00 11.28
CA LYS A 305 38.92 -28.08 10.27
C LYS A 305 40.30 -28.68 9.97
N ALA A 306 41.34 -27.85 10.00
CA ALA A 306 42.72 -28.27 9.83
C ALA A 306 43.36 -28.84 11.11
N HIS A 307 42.61 -28.93 12.22
CA HIS A 307 43.13 -29.30 13.55
C HIS A 307 44.34 -28.44 13.98
N CYS A 308 44.36 -27.18 13.57
CA CYS A 308 45.44 -26.23 13.83
C CYS A 308 45.10 -25.33 15.02
N TRP A 309 45.86 -25.42 16.11
CA TRP A 309 45.76 -24.50 17.24
C TRP A 309 46.61 -23.24 16.95
N ASN A 310 46.10 -22.36 16.10
CA ASN A 310 46.77 -21.12 15.69
C ASN A 310 45.96 -19.88 16.09
N SER A 311 46.65 -18.85 16.59
CA SER A 311 46.07 -17.54 16.85
C SER A 311 46.13 -16.69 15.58
N GLU A 312 44.99 -16.15 15.14
CA GLU A 312 44.90 -15.25 13.99
C GLU A 312 45.23 -13.78 14.36
N GLY A 313 45.71 -13.56 15.59
CA GLY A 313 46.13 -12.25 16.08
C GLY A 313 44.98 -11.35 16.49
N HIS A 314 45.23 -10.04 16.47
CA HIS A 314 44.32 -9.04 17.03
C HIS A 314 43.00 -8.94 16.27
N VAL A 315 41.94 -8.65 17.02
CA VAL A 315 40.56 -8.38 16.55
C VAL A 315 40.10 -7.01 17.07
N LYS A 316 39.04 -6.46 16.48
CA LYS A 316 38.43 -5.21 16.96
C LYS A 316 37.13 -5.48 17.72
N VAL A 317 36.83 -4.62 18.69
CA VAL A 317 35.50 -4.52 19.29
C VAL A 317 34.60 -3.72 18.35
N ILE A 318 33.29 -3.98 18.40
CA ILE A 318 32.31 -3.18 17.64
C ILE A 318 31.87 -1.94 18.42
N GLU A 319 31.94 -1.98 19.76
CA GLU A 319 31.60 -0.84 20.61
C GLU A 319 32.35 0.42 20.14
N ARG A 320 31.65 1.55 20.06
CA ARG A 320 32.13 2.85 19.56
C ARG A 320 32.49 2.92 18.08
N SER A 321 32.27 1.85 17.30
CA SER A 321 32.44 1.90 15.84
C SER A 321 31.45 2.87 15.21
N ASN A 322 31.88 3.57 14.16
CA ASN A 322 31.01 4.41 13.34
C ASN A 322 30.32 3.54 12.29
N VAL A 323 29.00 3.43 12.38
CA VAL A 323 28.14 2.69 11.46
C VAL A 323 27.46 3.67 10.51
N LEU A 324 27.68 3.49 9.22
CA LEU A 324 26.98 4.19 8.16
C LEU A 324 25.95 3.25 7.52
N VAL A 325 24.67 3.52 7.75
CA VAL A 325 23.56 2.78 7.14
C VAL A 325 23.14 3.47 5.85
N ILE A 326 23.32 2.82 4.71
CA ILE A 326 22.92 3.33 3.39
C ILE A 326 21.63 2.59 2.98
N GLY A 327 20.50 3.31 3.05
CA GLY A 327 19.17 2.73 2.89
C GLY A 327 18.44 2.59 4.23
N CYS A 328 17.90 3.69 4.74
CA CYS A 328 17.16 3.74 6.01
C CYS A 328 15.67 3.37 5.85
N GLY A 329 15.40 2.19 5.28
CA GLY A 329 14.09 1.51 5.33
C GLY A 329 13.97 0.59 6.54
N ASP A 330 12.98 -0.30 6.55
CA ASP A 330 12.75 -1.28 7.63
C ASP A 330 14.02 -2.03 8.08
N ILE A 331 14.75 -2.60 7.12
CA ILE A 331 16.00 -3.36 7.37
C ILE A 331 17.09 -2.46 7.94
N GLY A 332 17.43 -1.37 7.25
CA GLY A 332 18.49 -0.46 7.69
C GLY A 332 18.22 0.18 9.04
N MET A 333 16.97 0.57 9.31
CA MET A 333 16.57 1.14 10.60
C MET A 333 16.65 0.10 11.73
N THR A 334 16.20 -1.13 11.48
CA THR A 334 16.28 -2.21 12.48
C THR A 334 17.72 -2.59 12.79
N PHE A 335 18.56 -2.73 11.75
CA PHE A 335 20.00 -2.96 11.90
C PHE A 335 20.67 -1.81 12.68
N GLY A 336 20.45 -0.56 12.27
CA GLY A 336 20.99 0.61 12.95
C GLY A 336 20.62 0.66 14.43
N ARG A 337 19.36 0.42 14.77
CA ARG A 337 18.90 0.39 16.17
C ARG A 337 19.62 -0.68 16.99
N LYS A 338 19.79 -1.89 16.44
CA LYS A 338 20.53 -2.98 17.10
C LYS A 338 22.02 -2.63 17.27
N MET A 339 22.64 -2.02 16.25
CA MET A 339 24.04 -1.57 16.36
C MET A 339 24.23 -0.47 17.40
N ASN A 340 23.30 0.48 17.52
CA ASN A 340 23.32 1.48 18.58
C ASN A 340 23.20 0.82 19.97
N ALA A 341 22.31 -0.16 20.13
CA ALA A 341 22.19 -0.93 21.38
C ALA A 341 23.47 -1.71 21.73
N LEU A 342 24.28 -2.06 20.74
CA LEU A 342 25.62 -2.65 20.90
C LEU A 342 26.72 -1.60 21.14
N GLY A 343 26.36 -0.33 21.37
CA GLY A 343 27.28 0.76 21.69
C GLY A 343 27.95 1.42 20.48
N CYS A 344 27.46 1.20 19.26
CA CYS A 344 27.98 1.86 18.06
C CYS A 344 27.39 3.26 17.87
N ARG A 345 28.10 4.11 17.12
CA ARG A 345 27.63 5.44 16.70
C ARG A 345 27.03 5.31 15.31
N VAL A 346 25.72 5.54 15.17
CA VAL A 346 25.00 5.22 13.92
C VAL A 346 24.61 6.50 13.19
N SER A 347 24.89 6.55 11.89
CA SER A 347 24.38 7.58 10.97
C SER A 347 23.73 6.93 9.75
N GLY A 348 22.71 7.59 9.20
CA GLY A 348 21.90 7.07 8.10
C GLY A 348 21.99 7.90 6.83
N ILE A 349 21.87 7.24 5.67
CA ILE A 349 21.72 7.85 4.34
C ILE A 349 20.36 7.44 3.77
N ARG A 350 19.58 8.45 3.36
CA ARG A 350 18.25 8.26 2.75
C ARG A 350 18.09 9.16 1.52
N ARG A 351 17.33 8.69 0.53
CA ARG A 351 17.08 9.43 -0.72
C ARG A 351 16.38 10.78 -0.49
N ARG A 352 15.41 10.83 0.42
CA ARG A 352 14.70 12.06 0.80
C ARG A 352 14.82 12.23 2.31
N VAL A 353 15.46 13.32 2.74
CA VAL A 353 15.45 13.77 4.13
C VAL A 353 14.42 14.89 4.19
N SER A 354 13.21 14.57 4.64
CA SER A 354 12.09 15.51 4.53
C SER A 354 12.01 16.45 5.73
N LYS A 355 12.31 15.95 6.94
CA LYS A 355 12.27 16.71 8.20
C LYS A 355 13.30 16.17 9.20
N LYS A 356 13.71 17.01 10.17
CA LYS A 356 14.59 16.59 11.28
C LYS A 356 13.98 15.47 12.14
N SER A 357 12.64 15.37 12.17
CA SER A 357 11.88 14.29 12.83
C SER A 357 12.11 12.91 12.23
N ASP A 358 12.67 12.81 11.01
CA ASP A 358 12.95 11.53 10.35
C ASP A 358 14.18 10.82 10.94
N CYS A 359 14.96 11.49 11.81
CA CYS A 359 16.09 10.93 12.52
C CYS A 359 15.67 10.51 13.94
N PRO A 360 15.66 9.20 14.26
CA PRO A 360 15.38 8.75 15.62
C PRO A 360 16.45 9.23 16.61
N GLU A 361 16.08 9.31 17.89
CA GLU A 361 16.98 9.75 18.97
C GLU A 361 18.26 8.91 19.10
N TRP A 362 18.17 7.62 18.78
CA TRP A 362 19.31 6.70 18.82
C TRP A 362 20.29 6.85 17.65
N MET A 363 19.98 7.68 16.64
CA MET A 363 20.82 7.90 15.47
C MET A 363 21.45 9.30 15.52
N GLU A 364 22.76 9.39 15.29
CA GLU A 364 23.50 10.68 15.34
C GLU A 364 23.08 11.64 14.24
N GLY A 365 22.58 11.11 13.12
CA GLY A 365 21.99 11.92 12.07
C GLY A 365 21.54 11.11 10.87
N MET A 366 20.58 11.69 10.15
CA MET A 366 20.04 11.20 8.89
C MET A 366 20.40 12.20 7.79
N TYR A 367 21.03 11.72 6.73
CA TYR A 367 21.63 12.56 5.69
C TYR A 367 21.18 12.14 4.28
N GLY A 368 21.35 13.06 3.34
CA GLY A 368 21.09 12.81 1.92
C GLY A 368 22.24 12.06 1.24
N MET A 369 21.99 11.62 0.00
CA MET A 369 22.99 10.96 -0.84
C MET A 369 24.21 11.83 -1.15
N ASP A 370 24.03 13.15 -1.14
CA ASP A 370 25.06 14.19 -1.32
C ASP A 370 26.08 14.25 -0.18
N SER A 371 25.76 13.66 0.98
CA SER A 371 26.68 13.58 2.12
C SER A 371 27.51 12.30 2.14
N LEU A 372 27.37 11.42 1.14
CA LEU A 372 27.95 10.08 1.19
C LEU A 372 29.48 10.12 1.18
N GLU A 373 30.09 10.87 0.28
CA GLU A 373 31.55 11.01 0.12
C GLU A 373 32.22 11.59 1.37
N GLU A 374 31.54 12.48 2.10
CA GLU A 374 32.04 13.07 3.36
C GLU A 374 32.03 12.06 4.53
N ARG A 375 31.17 11.03 4.43
CA ARG A 375 30.91 10.08 5.52
C ARG A 375 31.64 8.76 5.37
N LEU A 376 31.83 8.28 4.14
CA LEU A 376 32.54 7.04 3.85
C LEU A 376 33.92 6.95 4.54
N PRO A 377 34.76 8.01 4.57
CA PRO A 377 36.06 7.95 5.26
C PRO A 377 35.97 7.72 6.77
N LYS A 378 34.84 8.07 7.39
CA LYS A 378 34.62 7.99 8.84
C LYS A 378 34.00 6.66 9.27
N ALA A 379 33.49 5.87 8.32
CA ALA A 379 32.75 4.65 8.60
C ALA A 379 33.70 3.46 8.88
N ASP A 380 33.47 2.79 10.00
CA ASP A 380 34.06 1.49 10.30
C ASP A 380 33.20 0.35 9.74
N ILE A 381 31.89 0.58 9.62
CA ILE A 381 30.91 -0.38 9.11
C ILE A 381 30.01 0.36 8.13
N VAL A 382 29.93 -0.14 6.89
CA VAL A 382 29.03 0.36 5.86
C VAL A 382 27.98 -0.70 5.62
N ALA A 383 26.74 -0.44 6.04
CA ALA A 383 25.64 -1.38 5.95
C ALA A 383 24.65 -0.93 4.86
N MET A 384 24.50 -1.73 3.81
CA MET A 384 23.71 -1.39 2.63
C MET A 384 22.45 -2.26 2.53
N SER A 385 21.30 -1.60 2.40
CA SER A 385 20.00 -2.22 2.11
C SER A 385 19.24 -1.32 1.13
N LEU A 386 19.77 -1.24 -0.09
CA LEU A 386 19.23 -0.44 -1.18
C LEU A 386 18.47 -1.32 -2.17
N PRO A 387 17.37 -0.82 -2.79
CA PRO A 387 16.74 -1.50 -3.92
C PRO A 387 17.63 -1.43 -5.16
N GLY A 388 17.30 -2.23 -6.19
CA GLY A 388 18.04 -2.25 -7.46
C GLY A 388 17.32 -1.45 -8.53
N ASN A 389 17.77 -0.23 -8.78
CA ASN A 389 17.31 0.59 -9.90
C ASN A 389 18.41 1.54 -10.37
N ALA A 390 18.18 2.29 -11.44
CA ALA A 390 19.17 3.18 -12.03
C ALA A 390 19.75 4.21 -11.04
N SER A 391 18.98 4.63 -10.02
CA SER A 391 19.44 5.62 -9.03
C SER A 391 20.36 5.03 -7.95
N THR A 392 20.36 3.71 -7.79
CA THR A 392 21.17 3.00 -6.80
C THR A 392 22.31 2.19 -7.42
N TYR A 393 22.36 2.13 -8.75
CA TYR A 393 23.40 1.43 -9.49
C TYR A 393 24.79 1.96 -9.15
N HIS A 394 25.67 1.07 -8.71
CA HIS A 394 27.03 1.38 -8.23
C HIS A 394 27.07 2.57 -7.26
N VAL A 395 26.08 2.68 -6.35
CA VAL A 395 26.13 3.67 -5.26
C VAL A 395 27.41 3.54 -4.47
N LEU A 396 27.92 2.33 -4.26
CA LEU A 396 29.28 2.11 -3.78
C LEU A 396 30.19 1.81 -4.98
N SER A 397 30.53 2.86 -5.74
CA SER A 397 31.42 2.80 -6.90
C SER A 397 32.88 2.60 -6.50
N ARG A 398 33.75 2.34 -7.47
CA ARG A 398 35.20 2.30 -7.28
C ARG A 398 35.77 3.51 -6.55
N GLU A 399 35.35 4.71 -6.92
CA GLU A 399 35.81 5.97 -6.31
C GLU A 399 35.40 6.03 -4.84
N ARG A 400 34.16 5.63 -4.53
CA ARG A 400 33.63 5.63 -3.16
C ARG A 400 34.23 4.52 -2.30
N ILE A 401 34.54 3.36 -2.88
CA ILE A 401 35.29 2.30 -2.21
C ILE A 401 36.68 2.78 -1.81
N ALA A 402 37.35 3.57 -2.67
CA ALA A 402 38.68 4.11 -2.36
C ALA A 402 38.68 5.09 -1.16
N LEU A 403 37.54 5.73 -0.87
CA LEU A 403 37.34 6.61 0.30
C LEU A 403 37.22 5.85 1.61
N LEU A 404 36.90 4.55 1.59
CA LEU A 404 36.74 3.75 2.80
C LEU A 404 38.06 3.67 3.59
N SER A 405 37.91 3.60 4.90
CA SER A 405 39.03 3.32 5.79
C SER A 405 39.53 1.88 5.61
N ASP A 406 40.80 1.65 5.93
CA ASP A 406 41.40 0.31 6.01
C ASP A 406 40.68 -0.62 7.01
N ASN A 407 39.90 -0.03 7.92
CA ASN A 407 39.15 -0.73 8.94
C ASN A 407 37.69 -1.00 8.56
N ALA A 408 37.25 -0.52 7.40
CA ALA A 408 35.86 -0.61 6.97
C ALA A 408 35.45 -2.07 6.72
N VAL A 409 34.27 -2.45 7.21
CA VAL A 409 33.57 -3.67 6.79
C VAL A 409 32.32 -3.28 6.01
N VAL A 410 32.18 -3.79 4.79
CA VAL A 410 31.01 -3.54 3.94
C VAL A 410 30.02 -4.69 4.06
N LEU A 411 28.76 -4.41 4.35
CA LEU A 411 27.67 -5.40 4.40
C LEU A 411 26.65 -5.04 3.32
N ASN A 412 26.27 -5.98 2.46
CA ASN A 412 25.21 -5.77 1.47
C ASN A 412 24.17 -6.88 1.48
N VAL A 413 22.92 -6.50 1.75
CA VAL A 413 21.72 -7.35 1.74
C VAL A 413 20.62 -6.76 0.84
N GLY A 414 20.95 -5.70 0.10
CA GLY A 414 20.01 -5.01 -0.80
C GLY A 414 19.98 -5.67 -2.17
N ARG A 415 20.73 -5.10 -3.12
CA ARG A 415 20.97 -5.68 -4.45
C ARG A 415 22.46 -5.64 -4.78
N GLY A 416 22.93 -6.65 -5.50
CA GLY A 416 24.33 -6.75 -5.92
C GLY A 416 24.79 -5.54 -6.74
N THR A 417 23.92 -5.06 -7.63
CA THR A 417 24.13 -3.89 -8.50
C THR A 417 24.40 -2.58 -7.76
N ALA A 418 24.20 -2.52 -6.43
CA ALA A 418 24.52 -1.33 -5.64
C ALA A 418 26.03 -1.15 -5.40
N ILE A 419 26.83 -2.18 -5.63
CA ILE A 419 28.29 -2.17 -5.45
C ILE A 419 28.95 -2.48 -6.79
N ASP A 420 30.02 -1.77 -7.12
CA ASP A 420 30.94 -2.21 -8.17
C ASP A 420 31.70 -3.46 -7.67
N THR A 421 31.20 -4.64 -8.07
CA THR A 421 31.68 -5.97 -7.66
C THR A 421 33.19 -6.13 -7.86
N ASP A 422 33.72 -5.63 -8.97
CA ASP A 422 35.14 -5.74 -9.29
C ASP A 422 35.99 -4.79 -8.46
N ALA A 423 35.53 -3.56 -8.25
CA ALA A 423 36.24 -2.64 -7.38
C ALA A 423 36.27 -3.12 -5.93
N LEU A 424 35.21 -3.77 -5.45
CA LEU A 424 35.19 -4.37 -4.12
C LEU A 424 36.22 -5.51 -4.02
N ALA A 425 36.25 -6.41 -5.01
CA ALA A 425 37.23 -7.48 -5.05
C ALA A 425 38.68 -6.94 -5.06
N ASP A 426 38.96 -5.91 -5.86
CA ASP A 426 40.27 -5.25 -5.89
C ASP A 426 40.66 -4.70 -4.50
N ALA A 427 39.72 -4.04 -3.82
CA ALA A 427 39.96 -3.49 -2.49
C ALA A 427 40.24 -4.58 -1.43
N LEU A 428 39.55 -5.72 -1.52
CA LEU A 428 39.78 -6.87 -0.63
C LEU A 428 41.16 -7.49 -0.87
N TYR A 429 41.52 -7.77 -2.13
CA TYR A 429 42.84 -8.31 -2.46
C TYR A 429 43.99 -7.37 -2.10
N ALA A 430 43.78 -6.06 -2.22
CA ALA A 430 44.76 -5.05 -1.82
C ALA A 430 44.84 -4.84 -0.30
N GLY A 431 43.94 -5.45 0.50
CA GLY A 431 43.84 -5.21 1.95
C GLY A 431 43.42 -3.78 2.28
N LYS A 432 42.75 -3.08 1.34
CA LYS A 432 42.32 -1.68 1.49
C LYS A 432 41.10 -1.52 2.39
N ILE A 433 40.34 -2.59 2.62
CA ILE A 433 39.25 -2.66 3.59
C ILE A 433 39.41 -3.92 4.45
N ALA A 434 38.81 -3.92 5.63
CA ALA A 434 38.95 -5.02 6.59
C ALA A 434 38.19 -6.28 6.18
N GLY A 435 37.14 -6.15 5.36
CA GLY A 435 36.38 -7.27 4.82
C GLY A 435 35.03 -6.85 4.27
N ALA A 436 34.28 -7.82 3.77
CA ALA A 436 32.89 -7.60 3.36
C ALA A 436 32.02 -8.84 3.59
N ALA A 437 30.71 -8.63 3.74
CA ALA A 437 29.70 -9.68 3.71
C ALA A 437 28.64 -9.35 2.67
N LEU A 438 28.42 -10.25 1.72
CA LEU A 438 27.52 -10.09 0.59
C LEU A 438 26.48 -11.21 0.62
N ASP A 439 25.22 -10.87 0.92
CA ASP A 439 24.11 -11.78 0.66
C ASP A 439 23.62 -11.68 -0.79
N VAL A 440 24.00 -10.62 -1.49
CA VAL A 440 23.62 -10.36 -2.88
C VAL A 440 24.85 -9.98 -3.70
N THR A 441 24.89 -10.42 -4.95
CA THR A 441 26.01 -10.21 -5.87
C THR A 441 25.52 -9.80 -7.25
N ASP A 442 26.41 -9.23 -8.07
CA ASP A 442 26.13 -8.97 -9.48
C ASP A 442 27.29 -9.52 -10.31
N PRO A 443 27.08 -10.55 -11.16
CA PRO A 443 25.79 -11.21 -11.46
C PRO A 443 25.29 -12.17 -10.37
N GLU A 444 24.02 -12.56 -10.44
CA GLU A 444 23.36 -13.54 -9.56
C GLU A 444 22.60 -14.61 -10.38
N PRO A 445 22.81 -15.92 -10.13
CA PRO A 445 23.78 -16.52 -9.20
C PRO A 445 25.23 -16.18 -9.56
N LEU A 446 26.10 -16.07 -8.54
CA LEU A 446 27.51 -15.77 -8.75
C LEU A 446 28.21 -16.94 -9.51
N PRO A 447 28.88 -16.69 -10.65
CA PRO A 447 29.56 -17.73 -11.41
C PRO A 447 30.59 -18.47 -10.57
N ALA A 448 30.72 -19.78 -10.75
CA ALA A 448 31.57 -20.64 -9.91
C ALA A 448 33.08 -20.31 -10.02
N ASP A 449 33.50 -19.71 -11.13
CA ASP A 449 34.86 -19.25 -11.41
C ASP A 449 35.09 -17.76 -11.04
N HIS A 450 34.08 -17.08 -10.49
CA HIS A 450 34.18 -15.68 -10.14
C HIS A 450 35.20 -15.46 -9.01
N ARG A 451 36.10 -14.48 -9.18
CA ARG A 451 37.22 -14.25 -8.24
C ARG A 451 36.79 -13.89 -6.81
N LEU A 452 35.60 -13.32 -6.62
CA LEU A 452 35.08 -13.03 -5.27
C LEU A 452 35.07 -14.26 -4.37
N TRP A 453 34.84 -15.46 -4.89
CA TRP A 453 34.90 -16.70 -4.10
C TRP A 453 36.23 -16.87 -3.35
N ASN A 454 37.32 -16.31 -3.87
CA ASN A 454 38.65 -16.40 -3.30
C ASN A 454 39.15 -15.08 -2.71
N ALA A 455 38.28 -14.06 -2.60
CA ALA A 455 38.67 -12.77 -2.03
C ALA A 455 38.89 -12.92 -0.52
N PRO A 456 39.99 -12.37 0.05
CA PRO A 456 40.27 -12.50 1.47
C PRO A 456 39.25 -11.72 2.31
N ASN A 457 38.92 -12.24 3.49
CA ASN A 457 37.97 -11.62 4.44
C ASN A 457 36.60 -11.27 3.81
N LEU A 458 36.15 -12.08 2.85
CA LEU A 458 34.82 -12.00 2.26
C LEU A 458 33.94 -13.14 2.78
N LEU A 459 32.70 -12.82 3.15
CA LEU A 459 31.64 -13.78 3.40
C LEU A 459 30.56 -13.63 2.33
N ILE A 460 30.20 -14.71 1.64
CA ILE A 460 29.11 -14.73 0.66
C ILE A 460 28.02 -15.67 1.17
N THR A 461 26.78 -15.20 1.15
CA THR A 461 25.59 -16.03 1.34
C THR A 461 24.69 -15.91 0.11
N PRO A 462 24.02 -17.01 -0.33
CA PRO A 462 23.38 -17.05 -1.64
C PRO A 462 21.97 -16.44 -1.62
N HIS A 463 21.85 -15.17 -1.24
CA HIS A 463 20.59 -14.43 -1.16
C HIS A 463 19.56 -15.07 -0.22
N VAL A 464 20.01 -15.40 0.98
CA VAL A 464 19.27 -16.17 2.01
C VAL A 464 19.11 -15.42 3.32
N SER A 465 19.53 -14.15 3.41
CA SER A 465 19.36 -13.36 4.63
C SER A 465 17.88 -13.12 4.97
N GLY A 466 17.01 -13.16 3.96
CA GLY A 466 15.55 -13.16 4.09
C GLY A 466 14.92 -14.50 3.72
N GLY A 467 13.67 -14.43 3.25
CA GLY A 467 12.83 -15.61 2.95
C GLY A 467 12.12 -16.15 4.19
N PHE A 468 11.75 -17.43 4.15
CA PHE A 468 11.00 -18.13 5.22
C PHE A 468 11.87 -19.09 6.03
N SER A 469 13.20 -18.99 5.92
CA SER A 469 14.15 -19.73 6.77
C SER A 469 14.01 -19.35 8.25
N LEU A 470 13.51 -18.15 8.52
CA LEU A 470 13.03 -17.69 9.83
C LEU A 470 11.49 -17.66 9.80
N PRO A 471 10.78 -18.56 10.50
CA PRO A 471 9.32 -18.66 10.51
C PRO A 471 8.61 -17.33 10.81
N GLU A 472 9.17 -16.52 11.70
CA GLU A 472 8.64 -15.22 12.11
C GLU A 472 8.55 -14.20 10.96
N THR A 473 9.30 -14.42 9.87
CA THR A 473 9.17 -13.60 8.66
C THR A 473 7.87 -13.91 7.92
N LEU A 474 7.51 -15.19 7.84
CA LEU A 474 6.25 -15.64 7.24
C LEU A 474 5.07 -15.15 8.10
N GLU A 475 5.14 -15.30 9.42
CA GLU A 475 4.13 -14.82 10.35
C GLU A 475 3.82 -13.33 10.16
N LYS A 476 4.87 -12.49 10.00
CA LYS A 476 4.69 -11.06 9.73
C LYS A 476 4.06 -10.77 8.37
N ILE A 477 4.40 -11.55 7.35
CA ILE A 477 3.82 -11.40 6.00
C ILE A 477 2.34 -11.77 6.02
N VAL A 478 2.00 -12.86 6.70
CA VAL A 478 0.61 -13.32 6.88
C VAL A 478 -0.17 -12.29 7.70
N GLY A 479 0.38 -11.80 8.81
CA GLY A 479 -0.23 -10.75 9.63
C GLY A 479 -0.49 -9.47 8.84
N LEU A 480 0.50 -8.96 8.11
CA LEU A 480 0.33 -7.79 7.24
C LEU A 480 -0.78 -8.01 6.19
N PHE A 481 -0.84 -9.20 5.60
CA PHE A 481 -1.88 -9.52 4.62
C PHE A 481 -3.27 -9.62 5.25
N ALA A 482 -3.38 -10.22 6.44
CA ALA A 482 -4.62 -10.29 7.21
C ALA A 482 -5.15 -8.88 7.53
N ASP A 483 -4.28 -8.01 8.07
CA ASP A 483 -4.63 -6.60 8.36
C ASP A 483 -5.08 -5.87 7.09
N ASN A 484 -4.43 -6.11 5.96
CA ASN A 484 -4.81 -5.51 4.68
C ASN A 484 -6.10 -6.08 4.10
N LEU A 485 -6.42 -7.36 4.33
CA LEU A 485 -7.73 -7.92 4.00
C LEU A 485 -8.84 -7.23 4.81
N GLU A 486 -8.64 -7.06 6.12
CA GLU A 486 -9.60 -6.36 6.98
C GLU A 486 -9.83 -4.92 6.51
N ARG A 487 -8.75 -4.18 6.23
CA ARG A 487 -8.82 -2.82 5.65
C ARG A 487 -9.54 -2.80 4.32
N TYR A 488 -9.20 -3.74 3.44
CA TYR A 488 -9.84 -3.87 2.14
C TYR A 488 -11.35 -4.03 2.32
N PHE A 489 -11.83 -5.00 3.10
CA PHE A 489 -13.27 -5.19 3.33
C PHE A 489 -13.93 -4.03 4.09
N ALA A 490 -13.17 -3.28 4.90
CA ALA A 490 -13.63 -2.06 5.56
C ALA A 490 -13.63 -0.82 4.65
N GLY A 491 -13.30 -0.94 3.35
CA GLY A 491 -13.21 0.19 2.42
C GLY A 491 -12.04 1.13 2.71
N GLN A 492 -11.07 0.72 3.52
CA GLN A 492 -9.91 1.51 3.91
C GLN A 492 -8.73 1.27 2.96
N PRO A 493 -7.81 2.23 2.83
CA PRO A 493 -6.55 2.02 2.09
C PRO A 493 -5.72 0.90 2.73
N ILE A 494 -5.26 -0.02 1.90
CA ILE A 494 -4.28 -1.04 2.30
C ILE A 494 -2.90 -0.42 2.56
N GLU A 495 -2.12 -1.03 3.44
CA GLU A 495 -0.75 -0.62 3.71
C GLU A 495 0.23 -1.11 2.64
N ASN A 496 1.39 -0.45 2.63
CA ASN A 496 2.51 -0.81 1.78
C ASN A 496 2.23 -0.77 0.27
N LEU A 497 1.29 0.08 -0.15
CA LEU A 497 1.07 0.42 -1.57
C LEU A 497 2.37 0.84 -2.22
N VAL A 498 2.62 0.32 -3.41
CA VAL A 498 3.80 0.58 -4.22
C VAL A 498 3.45 1.60 -5.29
N ASN A 499 4.22 2.68 -5.34
CA ASN A 499 4.17 3.62 -6.43
C ASN A 499 4.79 2.99 -7.68
N LEU A 500 3.96 2.65 -8.67
CA LEU A 500 4.39 1.93 -9.88
C LEU A 500 5.47 2.67 -10.70
N GLN A 501 5.56 4.00 -10.61
CA GLN A 501 6.59 4.76 -11.33
C GLN A 501 7.97 4.63 -10.70
N THR A 502 8.01 4.53 -9.37
CA THR A 502 9.28 4.52 -8.63
C THR A 502 9.68 3.14 -8.15
N GLY A 503 8.72 2.21 -8.03
CA GLY A 503 8.90 0.88 -7.44
C GLY A 503 9.02 0.87 -5.92
N TYR A 504 8.83 2.02 -5.26
CA TYR A 504 8.90 2.15 -3.80
C TYR A 504 7.53 2.17 -3.17
N ARG A 505 7.48 1.81 -1.89
CA ARG A 505 6.31 2.09 -1.05
C ARG A 505 6.00 3.60 -1.04
N GLU A 506 4.72 3.94 -1.17
CA GLU A 506 4.18 5.30 -1.06
C GLU A 506 4.39 5.95 0.31
#